data_AF-A0A2R7QJW6-F1
#
_entry.id   AF-A0A2R7QJW6-F1
#
_cell.length_a   1.000
_cell.length_b   1.000
_cell.length_c   1.000
_cell.angle_alpha   90.00
_cell.angle_beta   90.00
_cell.angle_gamma   90.00
#
_symmetry.space_group_name_H-M   'P 1'
#
loop_
_entity.id
_entity.type
_entity.pdbx_description
1 polymer ?
#
loop_
_entity_poly.entity_id
_entity_poly.type
_entity_poly.pdbx_seq_one_letter_code
_entity_poly.pdbx_strand_id
1 'polypeptide(L)'
;AQGKQVQNAVHELLGDEKFQGWDNQLHNEPVFMLTHERMRRWPADATDNATGWGWDAISHYGGAVGNLATHVNAGGEVRFGWKLPDDFGSTPLRPAGENTAPTRGGKPAGWSWHLFATTDAAWVIRDITLDGNTFRNSHSVDKRHVVGQAGYGVA
;
A
#
# COMPACT_ATOMS: atom_id res chain seq x y z
N ALA A 1 -6.77 0.26 18.19
CA ALA A 1 -5.31 0.30 17.90
C ALA A 1 -4.63 1.30 18.86
N GLN A 2 -3.45 0.99 19.42
CA GLN A 2 -2.83 1.74 20.55
C GLN A 2 -2.00 2.98 20.11
N GLY A 3 -2.58 3.83 19.25
CA GLY A 3 -1.85 4.98 18.68
C GLY A 3 -1.33 5.98 19.73
N LYS A 4 -2.19 6.34 20.71
CA LYS A 4 -1.85 7.24 21.82
C LYS A 4 -0.60 6.78 22.58
N GLN A 5 -0.53 5.49 22.88
CA GLN A 5 0.54 4.91 23.68
C GLN A 5 1.87 4.96 22.92
N VAL A 6 1.88 4.55 21.65
CA VAL A 6 3.10 4.54 20.82
C VAL A 6 3.60 5.95 20.59
N GLN A 7 2.73 6.88 20.19
CA GLN A 7 3.13 8.27 19.96
C GLN A 7 3.66 8.94 21.23
N ASN A 8 2.96 8.77 22.36
CA ASN A 8 3.39 9.37 23.62
C ASN A 8 4.74 8.80 24.10
N ALA A 9 5.00 7.50 23.88
CA ALA A 9 6.28 6.90 24.23
C ALA A 9 7.43 7.49 23.40
N VAL A 10 7.22 7.70 22.09
CA VAL A 10 8.21 8.34 21.23
C VAL A 10 8.42 9.81 21.62
N HIS A 11 7.34 10.57 21.84
CA HIS A 11 7.44 11.97 22.25
C HIS A 11 8.19 12.09 23.59
N GLU A 12 7.92 11.19 24.54
CA GLU A 12 8.62 11.17 25.82
C GLU A 12 10.11 10.82 25.67
N LEU A 13 10.46 9.89 24.77
CA LEU A 13 11.86 9.56 24.47
C LEU A 13 12.62 10.72 23.83
N LEU A 14 11.95 11.50 22.98
CA LEU A 14 12.55 12.63 22.25
C LEU A 14 12.46 13.96 23.02
N GLY A 15 11.69 14.02 24.11
CA GLY A 15 11.44 15.25 24.87
C GLY A 15 10.41 16.18 24.25
N ASP A 16 9.57 15.69 23.33
CA ASP A 16 8.53 16.45 22.64
C ASP A 16 7.23 16.54 23.46
N GLU A 17 6.44 17.58 23.20
CA GLU A 17 5.13 17.76 23.82
C GLU A 17 4.13 16.69 23.38
N LYS A 18 3.33 16.18 24.32
CA LYS A 18 2.30 15.15 24.04
C LYS A 18 1.13 15.77 23.28
N PHE A 19 0.65 15.06 22.26
CA PHE A 19 -0.52 15.48 21.48
C PHE A 19 -1.79 15.44 22.33
N GLN A 20 -2.56 16.54 22.37
CA GLN A 20 -3.73 16.68 23.24
C GLN A 20 -5.05 16.22 22.57
N GLY A 21 -5.05 15.86 21.29
CA GLY A 21 -6.26 15.47 20.56
C GLY A 21 -6.71 14.01 20.76
N TRP A 22 -5.92 13.19 21.47
CA TRP A 22 -6.16 11.73 21.58
C TRP A 22 -7.47 11.34 22.25
N ASP A 23 -8.07 12.22 23.04
CA ASP A 23 -9.35 11.93 23.70
C ASP A 23 -10.53 11.99 22.70
N ASN A 24 -10.31 12.57 21.52
CA ASN A 24 -11.28 12.64 20.40
C ASN A 24 -11.03 11.56 19.32
N GLN A 25 -10.14 10.61 19.58
CA GLN A 25 -9.86 9.51 18.66
C GLN A 25 -11.09 8.61 18.46
N LEU A 26 -11.08 7.80 17.40
CA LEU A 26 -12.11 6.80 17.17
C LEU A 26 -12.16 5.78 18.31
N HIS A 27 -13.38 5.36 18.64
CA HIS A 27 -13.61 4.33 19.64
C HIS A 27 -13.18 2.95 19.11
N ASN A 28 -12.83 2.04 20.02
CA ASN A 28 -12.57 0.67 19.62
C ASN A 28 -13.88 -0.02 19.17
N GLU A 29 -13.85 -0.60 17.98
CA GLU A 29 -14.89 -1.49 17.47
C GLU A 29 -14.27 -2.62 16.62
N PRO A 30 -14.95 -3.76 16.46
CA PRO A 30 -14.51 -4.78 15.52
C PRO A 30 -14.52 -4.25 14.09
N VAL A 31 -13.44 -4.50 13.36
CA VAL A 31 -13.35 -4.17 11.94
C VAL A 31 -13.04 -5.41 11.11
N PHE A 32 -13.57 -5.43 9.90
CA PHE A 32 -13.33 -6.45 8.90
C PHE A 32 -13.15 -5.79 7.53
N MET A 33 -12.38 -6.45 6.68
CA MET A 33 -12.12 -6.04 5.32
C MET A 33 -11.78 -7.27 4.50
N LEU A 34 -12.48 -7.43 3.38
CA LEU A 34 -12.12 -8.38 2.34
C LEU A 34 -11.51 -7.59 1.19
N THR A 35 -10.29 -7.93 0.81
CA THR A 35 -9.57 -7.28 -0.28
C THR A 35 -9.34 -8.25 -1.43
N HIS A 36 -9.55 -7.78 -2.65
CA HIS A 36 -9.21 -8.53 -3.86
C HIS A 36 -8.47 -7.60 -4.84
N GLU A 37 -7.33 -8.07 -5.34
CA GLU A 37 -6.52 -7.35 -6.31
C GLU A 37 -6.07 -8.28 -7.42
N ARG A 38 -5.96 -7.73 -8.63
CA ARG A 38 -5.46 -8.41 -9.82
C ARG A 38 -4.34 -7.58 -10.42
N MET A 39 -3.25 -8.25 -10.75
CA MET A 39 -2.07 -7.65 -11.35
C MET A 39 -1.73 -8.32 -12.67
N ARG A 40 -1.18 -7.54 -13.58
CA ARG A 40 -0.66 -8.01 -14.86
C ARG A 40 0.64 -7.29 -15.18
N ARG A 41 1.70 -8.07 -15.35
CA ARG A 41 3.03 -7.59 -15.73
C ARG A 41 3.26 -7.70 -17.25
N TRP A 42 4.01 -6.74 -17.76
CA TRP A 42 4.56 -6.70 -19.10
C TRP A 42 6.07 -6.39 -19.05
N PRO A 43 6.94 -7.14 -19.73
CA PRO A 43 6.64 -8.39 -20.43
C PRO A 43 6.19 -9.50 -19.47
N ALA A 44 5.39 -10.44 -19.99
CA ALA A 44 4.92 -11.57 -19.18
C ALA A 44 6.07 -12.54 -18.84
N ASP A 45 6.94 -12.77 -19.82
CA ASP A 45 8.21 -13.48 -19.64
C ASP A 45 9.25 -12.51 -19.07
N ALA A 46 9.83 -12.87 -17.92
CA ALA A 46 10.88 -12.10 -17.24
C ALA A 46 12.27 -12.75 -17.36
N THR A 47 12.44 -13.73 -18.25
CA THR A 47 13.74 -14.38 -18.46
C THR A 47 14.81 -13.37 -18.87
N ASP A 48 14.47 -12.43 -19.76
CA ASP A 48 15.38 -11.36 -20.18
C ASP A 48 15.75 -10.40 -19.04
N ASN A 49 14.86 -10.26 -18.04
CA ASN A 49 15.10 -9.42 -16.86
C ASN A 49 16.03 -10.09 -15.84
N ALA A 50 16.25 -11.41 -15.92
CA ALA A 50 17.10 -12.15 -14.97
C ALA A 50 18.61 -11.95 -15.20
N THR A 51 19.01 -11.48 -16.39
CA THR A 51 20.41 -11.28 -16.76
C THR A 51 20.64 -9.93 -17.43
N GLY A 52 21.15 -8.97 -16.66
CA GLY A 52 21.56 -7.68 -17.19
C GLY A 52 20.53 -6.57 -16.93
N TRP A 53 20.46 -5.59 -17.82
CA TRP A 53 19.47 -4.51 -17.72
C TRP A 53 18.09 -4.99 -18.16
N GLY A 54 17.08 -4.67 -17.37
CA GLY A 54 15.70 -5.06 -17.61
C GLY A 54 14.73 -3.94 -17.29
N TRP A 55 13.51 -4.11 -17.77
CA TRP A 55 12.38 -3.26 -17.41
C TRP A 55 11.10 -4.10 -17.35
N ASP A 56 10.15 -3.61 -16.58
CA ASP A 56 8.78 -4.08 -16.68
C ASP A 56 7.78 -2.97 -16.35
N ALA A 57 6.53 -3.24 -16.70
CA ALA A 57 5.37 -2.46 -16.35
C ALA A 57 4.33 -3.40 -15.74
N ILE A 58 3.86 -3.08 -14.55
CA ILE A 58 2.86 -3.84 -13.81
C ILE A 58 1.63 -2.95 -13.74
N SER A 59 0.53 -3.42 -14.30
CA SER A 59 -0.79 -2.82 -14.10
C SER A 59 -1.53 -3.60 -13.03
N HIS A 60 -2.38 -2.91 -12.27
CA HIS A 60 -3.23 -3.57 -11.29
C HIS A 60 -4.59 -2.87 -11.19
N TYR A 61 -5.55 -3.64 -10.70
CA TYR A 61 -6.86 -3.15 -10.32
C TYR A 61 -7.44 -4.05 -9.22
N GLY A 62 -8.24 -3.47 -8.35
CA GLY A 62 -8.75 -4.17 -7.19
C GLY A 62 -9.69 -3.34 -6.37
N GLY A 63 -9.87 -3.77 -5.13
CA GLY A 63 -10.63 -3.03 -4.15
C GLY A 63 -10.77 -3.81 -2.86
N ALA A 64 -11.39 -3.14 -1.90
CA ALA A 64 -11.75 -3.72 -0.63
C ALA A 64 -13.22 -3.44 -0.31
N VAL A 65 -13.82 -4.36 0.44
CA VAL A 65 -15.17 -4.20 0.99
C VAL A 65 -15.14 -4.56 2.47
N GLY A 66 -15.66 -3.67 3.30
CA GLY A 66 -15.64 -3.83 4.74
C GLY A 66 -16.00 -2.55 5.48
N ASN A 67 -16.12 -2.66 6.80
CA ASN A 67 -16.39 -1.48 7.64
C ASN A 67 -15.12 -0.67 7.95
N LEU A 68 -13.93 -1.29 7.83
CA LEU A 68 -12.63 -0.59 7.87
C LEU A 68 -12.46 0.34 6.67
N ALA A 69 -12.58 -0.24 5.47
CA ALA A 69 -12.47 0.48 4.20
C ALA A 69 -13.32 -0.22 3.13
N THR A 70 -13.95 0.58 2.29
CA THR A 70 -14.63 0.12 1.06
C THR A 70 -14.22 1.03 -0.09
N HIS A 71 -13.57 0.48 -1.10
CA HIS A 71 -13.07 1.25 -2.25
C HIS A 71 -12.80 0.32 -3.44
N VAL A 72 -12.64 0.93 -4.60
CA VAL A 72 -12.02 0.30 -5.78
C VAL A 72 -10.82 1.12 -6.20
N ASN A 73 -9.77 0.47 -6.69
CA ASN A 73 -8.54 1.14 -7.11
C ASN A 73 -7.97 0.52 -8.39
N ALA A 74 -7.17 1.32 -9.11
CA ALA A 74 -6.40 0.89 -10.25
C ALA A 74 -5.16 1.76 -10.44
N GLY A 75 -4.15 1.24 -11.12
CA GLY A 75 -2.95 1.99 -11.45
C GLY A 75 -1.87 1.11 -12.05
N GLY A 76 -0.62 1.50 -11.85
CA GLY A 76 0.51 0.68 -12.25
C GLY A 76 1.86 1.17 -11.76
N GLU A 77 2.85 0.32 -11.97
CA GLU A 77 4.25 0.53 -11.64
C GLU A 77 5.10 0.26 -12.88
N VAL A 78 6.13 1.07 -13.10
CA VAL A 78 7.17 0.81 -14.09
C VAL A 78 8.49 0.68 -13.37
N ARG A 79 9.31 -0.27 -13.80
CA ARG A 79 10.62 -0.54 -13.21
C ARG A 79 11.70 -0.62 -14.28
N PHE A 80 12.90 -0.19 -13.91
CA PHE A 80 14.08 -0.26 -14.77
C PHE A 80 15.33 -0.43 -13.91
N GLY A 81 16.21 -1.37 -14.28
CA GLY A 81 17.32 -1.73 -13.41
C GLY A 81 18.11 -2.94 -13.87
N TRP A 82 18.99 -3.43 -13.01
CA TRP A 82 19.85 -4.58 -13.25
C TRP A 82 19.32 -5.81 -12.52
N LYS A 83 19.10 -6.89 -13.27
CA LYS A 83 18.60 -8.18 -12.79
C LYS A 83 17.28 -8.03 -12.04
N LEU A 84 16.26 -7.52 -12.72
CA LEU A 84 14.94 -7.29 -12.11
C LEU A 84 14.37 -8.61 -11.57
N PRO A 85 13.82 -8.61 -10.34
CA PRO A 85 13.20 -9.79 -9.75
C PRO A 85 11.92 -10.19 -10.50
N ASP A 86 11.66 -11.50 -10.58
CA ASP A 86 10.45 -12.06 -11.17
C ASP A 86 9.24 -11.97 -10.21
N ASP A 87 8.85 -10.75 -9.85
CA ASP A 87 7.74 -10.45 -8.94
C ASP A 87 6.74 -9.45 -9.56
N PHE A 88 5.78 -9.00 -8.74
CA PHE A 88 4.70 -8.09 -9.14
C PHE A 88 4.78 -6.71 -8.48
N GLY A 89 5.98 -6.23 -8.17
CA GLY A 89 6.20 -4.81 -7.84
C GLY A 89 7.01 -4.59 -6.57
N SER A 90 7.26 -3.31 -6.29
CA SER A 90 8.21 -2.85 -5.27
C SER A 90 7.54 -2.11 -4.12
N THR A 91 6.25 -1.81 -4.24
CA THR A 91 5.53 -0.91 -3.32
C THR A 91 4.82 -1.65 -2.16
N PRO A 92 5.14 -1.34 -0.90
CA PRO A 92 4.43 -1.87 0.27
C PRO A 92 3.11 -1.11 0.55
N LEU A 93 2.77 -0.09 -0.26
CA LEU A 93 1.55 0.71 -0.06
C LEU A 93 0.26 -0.11 -0.24
N ARG A 94 0.37 -1.38 -0.68
CA ARG A 94 -0.75 -2.26 -0.88
C ARG A 94 -0.69 -3.46 0.07
N PRO A 95 -1.78 -3.76 0.81
CA PRO A 95 -1.87 -4.97 1.63
C PRO A 95 -1.61 -6.27 0.84
N ALA A 96 -1.88 -6.27 -0.47
CA ALA A 96 -1.62 -7.39 -1.37
C ALA A 96 -0.26 -7.31 -2.11
N GLY A 97 0.45 -6.18 -2.03
CA GLY A 97 1.72 -5.94 -2.74
C GLY A 97 2.89 -6.75 -2.18
N GLU A 98 2.86 -7.10 -0.89
CA GLU A 98 3.91 -7.93 -0.26
C GLU A 98 3.77 -9.43 -0.58
N ASN A 99 2.63 -9.85 -1.15
CA ASN A 99 2.31 -11.25 -1.46
C ASN A 99 2.54 -11.58 -2.94
N THR A 100 3.64 -11.09 -3.52
CA THR A 100 3.97 -11.40 -4.91
C THR A 100 4.24 -12.89 -5.08
N ALA A 101 3.59 -13.49 -6.09
CA ALA A 101 3.59 -14.91 -6.38
C ALA A 101 4.99 -15.54 -6.42
N PRO A 102 5.13 -16.87 -6.17
CA PRO A 102 6.41 -17.56 -6.27
C PRO A 102 7.04 -17.32 -7.65
N THR A 103 8.27 -16.80 -7.65
CA THR A 103 9.11 -16.66 -8.85
C THR A 103 9.15 -18.00 -9.58
N ARG A 104 8.83 -18.05 -10.88
CA ARG A 104 8.91 -19.32 -11.64
C ARG A 104 10.36 -19.78 -11.81
N GLY A 105 11.31 -18.85 -11.73
CA GLY A 105 12.76 -19.09 -11.93
C GLY A 105 13.65 -18.89 -10.70
N GLY A 106 13.09 -18.61 -9.51
CA GLY A 106 13.88 -18.26 -8.31
C GLY A 106 14.38 -16.80 -8.29
N LYS A 107 15.06 -16.41 -7.21
CA LYS A 107 15.70 -15.08 -7.11
C LYS A 107 16.95 -15.03 -8.00
N PRO A 108 17.18 -13.94 -8.77
CA PRO A 108 18.42 -13.76 -9.52
C PRO A 108 19.65 -13.92 -8.62
N ALA A 109 20.69 -14.60 -9.10
CA ALA A 109 21.94 -14.76 -8.35
C ALA A 109 22.77 -13.46 -8.36
N GLY A 110 23.29 -13.08 -7.19
CA GLY A 110 24.14 -11.90 -7.00
C GLY A 110 23.37 -10.64 -6.66
N TRP A 111 24.00 -9.48 -6.85
CA TRP A 111 23.36 -8.18 -6.63
C TRP A 111 22.39 -7.84 -7.77
N SER A 112 21.31 -7.15 -7.41
CA SER A 112 20.26 -6.62 -8.28
C SER A 112 19.83 -5.28 -7.71
N TRP A 113 19.35 -4.40 -8.58
CA TRP A 113 18.74 -3.14 -8.17
C TRP A 113 17.83 -2.62 -9.26
N HIS A 114 16.87 -1.80 -8.89
CA HIS A 114 16.04 -1.11 -9.87
C HIS A 114 15.48 0.20 -9.33
N LEU A 115 15.25 1.13 -10.26
CA LEU A 115 14.40 2.27 -10.04
C LEU A 115 12.96 1.85 -10.33
N PHE A 116 12.02 2.43 -9.59
CA PHE A 116 10.60 2.27 -9.86
C PHE A 116 9.85 3.58 -9.75
N ALA A 117 8.76 3.68 -10.51
CA ALA A 117 7.75 4.71 -10.36
C ALA A 117 6.37 4.05 -10.37
N THR A 118 5.52 4.42 -9.41
CA THR A 118 4.23 3.79 -9.16
C THR A 118 3.14 4.84 -9.04
N THR A 119 1.94 4.49 -9.48
CA THR A 119 0.73 5.31 -9.38
C THR A 119 -0.46 4.45 -8.99
N ASP A 120 -1.38 5.05 -8.24
CA ASP A 120 -2.66 4.44 -7.87
C ASP A 120 -3.74 5.51 -7.83
N ALA A 121 -4.92 5.18 -8.32
CA ALA A 121 -6.12 5.98 -8.14
C ALA A 121 -7.19 5.13 -7.48
N ALA A 122 -7.78 5.65 -6.41
CA ALA A 122 -8.82 4.98 -5.64
C ALA A 122 -10.11 5.81 -5.63
N TRP A 123 -11.23 5.13 -5.81
CA TRP A 123 -12.56 5.65 -5.48
C TRP A 123 -12.98 5.10 -4.12
N VAL A 124 -12.94 5.96 -3.10
CA VAL A 124 -13.20 5.67 -1.69
C VAL A 124 -14.67 5.88 -1.35
N ILE A 125 -15.34 4.79 -1.00
CA ILE A 125 -16.74 4.77 -0.56
C ILE A 125 -16.80 4.85 0.97
N ARG A 126 -15.94 4.11 1.66
CA ARG A 126 -15.79 4.13 3.12
C ARG A 126 -14.32 4.08 3.53
N ASP A 127 -13.99 4.90 4.51
CA ASP A 127 -12.73 4.89 5.26
C ASP A 127 -13.08 5.24 6.70
N ILE A 128 -13.02 4.26 7.61
CA ILE A 128 -13.42 4.45 9.01
C ILE A 128 -12.62 5.59 9.68
N THR A 129 -11.40 5.86 9.23
CA THR A 129 -10.54 6.91 9.80
C THR A 129 -11.06 8.32 9.52
N LEU A 130 -11.86 8.48 8.46
CA LEU A 130 -12.47 9.75 8.05
C LEU A 130 -13.98 9.77 8.30
N ASP A 131 -14.68 8.65 8.08
CA ASP A 131 -16.13 8.51 8.23
C ASP A 131 -16.59 8.27 9.66
N GLY A 132 -15.66 7.94 10.55
CA GLY A 132 -15.97 7.56 11.92
C GLY A 132 -16.42 6.11 12.08
N ASN A 133 -16.63 5.75 13.35
CA ASN A 133 -17.05 4.43 13.79
C ASN A 133 -18.35 3.97 13.11
N THR A 134 -18.47 2.66 12.89
CA THR A 134 -19.61 2.01 12.21
C THR A 134 -20.74 1.69 13.18
N PHE A 135 -20.38 1.26 14.40
CA PHE A 135 -21.33 0.78 15.40
C PHE A 135 -21.53 1.77 16.56
N ARG A 136 -20.78 2.87 16.56
CA ARG A 136 -20.80 3.91 17.59
C ARG A 136 -20.72 5.27 16.92
N ASN A 137 -21.27 6.28 17.57
CA ASN A 137 -21.09 7.66 17.12
C ASN A 137 -19.65 8.11 17.41
N SER A 138 -19.04 8.79 16.44
CA SER A 138 -17.74 9.43 16.58
C SER A 138 -17.65 10.62 15.64
N HIS A 139 -16.53 11.35 15.71
CA HIS A 139 -16.22 12.36 14.70
C HIS A 139 -16.08 11.75 13.32
N SER A 140 -16.48 12.55 12.33
CA SER A 140 -16.30 12.30 10.91
C SER A 140 -15.99 13.62 10.21
N VAL A 141 -15.42 13.53 9.02
CA VAL A 141 -15.10 14.68 8.17
C VAL A 141 -15.57 14.44 6.75
N ASP A 142 -15.80 15.52 6.02
CA ASP A 142 -16.09 15.44 4.58
C ASP A 142 -14.84 14.96 3.83
N LYS A 143 -14.89 13.72 3.34
CA LYS A 143 -13.78 13.11 2.60
C LYS A 143 -13.85 13.41 1.11
N ARG A 144 -12.70 13.32 0.43
CA ARG A 144 -12.64 13.26 -1.04
C ARG A 144 -12.84 11.81 -1.47
N HIS A 145 -13.79 11.60 -2.38
CA HIS A 145 -14.08 10.26 -2.88
C HIS A 145 -13.05 9.75 -3.88
N VAL A 146 -12.34 10.61 -4.59
CA VAL A 146 -11.29 10.20 -5.53
C VAL A 146 -9.95 10.68 -5.01
N VAL A 147 -9.02 9.73 -4.81
CA VAL A 147 -7.67 10.00 -4.30
C VAL A 147 -6.66 9.38 -5.25
N GLY A 148 -5.65 10.17 -5.64
CA GLY A 148 -4.52 9.70 -6.43
C GLY A 148 -3.26 9.66 -5.58
N GLN A 149 -2.45 8.63 -5.74
CA GLN A 149 -1.14 8.47 -5.13
C GLN A 149 -0.10 8.22 -6.22
N ALA A 150 1.09 8.75 -6.01
CA ALA A 150 2.25 8.47 -6.84
C ALA A 150 3.48 8.33 -5.95
N GLY A 151 4.42 7.49 -6.36
CA GLY A 151 5.67 7.27 -5.65
C GLY A 151 6.78 6.86 -6.61
N TYR A 152 8.02 7.01 -6.18
CA TYR A 152 9.20 6.55 -6.89
C TYR A 152 10.28 6.18 -5.89
N GLY A 153 11.23 5.35 -6.30
CA GLY A 153 12.30 4.91 -5.42
C GLY A 153 13.33 4.04 -6.11
N VAL A 154 14.22 3.51 -5.27
CA VAL A 154 15.24 2.52 -5.63
C VAL A 154 15.15 1.35 -4.66
N ALA A 155 15.31 0.13 -5.17
CA ALA A 155 15.36 -1.10 -4.39
C ALA A 155 16.57 -1.94 -4.83
#